data_AF-A0A2V9TWS6-F1
#
_entry.id   AF-A0A2V9TWS6-F1
#
_cell.length_a   1.000
_cell.length_b   1.000
_cell.length_c   1.000
_cell.angle_alpha   90.00
_cell.angle_beta   90.00
_cell.angle_gamma   90.00
#
_symmetry.space_group_name_H-M   'P 1'
#
loop_
_entity.id
_entity.type
_entity.pdbx_description
1 polymer ?
#
loop_
_entity_poly.entity_id
_entity_poly.type
_entity_poly.pdbx_seq_one_letter_code
_entity_poly.pdbx_strand_id
1 'polypeptide(L)'
;MNVLACDPNASAQPSGGTPLPATAVLTGSTALQIALGAGAVDAFAAGDIVAVDSDYQQQTGYVGTGIAAAYVNDPADVNRDANYIRRVTFNLGRVAEKTVTSLYLAQPLLGGAPPTGAGVQKVVAFVDREGGSFFQEWAALFIAEEESGGRVCFHYPRLSPTTSMPANMSSGTGMAAAKLFSREEQTQIAKPVTALTLHAAFVAMPHTDENDRETVLCYRSYFPARMASVY
;
A
#
# COMPACT_ATOMS: atom_id res chain seq x y z
N MET A 1 -2.27 -5.69 0.59
CA MET A 1 -3.01 -6.65 1.44
C MET A 1 -2.21 -6.95 2.71
N ASN A 2 -2.87 -6.96 3.87
CA ASN A 2 -2.29 -7.35 5.16
C ASN A 2 -2.11 -8.87 5.21
N VAL A 3 -0.87 -9.32 5.49
CA VAL A 3 -0.57 -10.71 5.81
C VAL A 3 -0.80 -10.88 7.30
N LEU A 4 -1.81 -11.66 7.65
CA LEU A 4 -2.19 -11.93 9.03
C LEU A 4 -1.28 -13.01 9.63
N ALA A 5 -1.02 -12.91 10.93
CA ALA A 5 -0.31 -13.95 11.67
C ALA A 5 -1.04 -15.29 11.51
N CYS A 6 -0.30 -16.32 11.14
CA CYS A 6 -0.81 -17.65 10.84
C CYS A 6 -0.33 -18.69 11.85
N ASP A 7 -0.98 -19.85 11.83
CA ASP A 7 -0.45 -21.02 12.52
C ASP A 7 0.93 -21.35 11.92
N PRO A 8 2.00 -21.42 12.73
CA PRO A 8 3.35 -21.73 12.23
C PRO A 8 3.45 -23.10 11.57
N ASN A 9 2.48 -23.99 11.80
CA ASN A 9 2.40 -25.31 11.18
C ASN A 9 1.47 -25.34 9.95
N ALA A 10 0.81 -24.24 9.61
CA ALA A 10 0.00 -24.16 8.40
C ALA A 10 0.88 -24.25 7.15
N SER A 11 0.33 -24.81 6.08
CA SER A 11 0.97 -24.76 4.77
C SER A 11 1.17 -23.31 4.33
N ALA A 12 2.33 -23.03 3.75
CA ALA A 12 2.58 -21.72 3.15
C ALA A 12 1.55 -21.45 2.05
N GLN A 13 0.89 -20.31 2.12
CA GLN A 13 -0.03 -19.82 1.10
C GLN A 13 0.43 -18.44 0.63
N PRO A 14 0.02 -17.99 -0.58
CA PRO A 14 0.41 -16.68 -1.12
C PRO A 14 0.10 -15.48 -0.20
N SER A 15 -0.86 -15.62 0.73
CA SER A 15 -1.22 -14.61 1.73
C SER A 15 -0.83 -14.99 3.17
N GLY A 16 0.24 -15.77 3.32
CA GLY A 16 0.82 -16.11 4.63
C GLY A 16 0.16 -17.29 5.35
N GLY A 17 -0.47 -18.23 4.64
CA GLY A 17 -1.11 -19.40 5.26
C GLY A 17 -2.50 -19.14 5.84
N THR A 18 -3.00 -20.09 6.63
CA THR A 18 -4.27 -19.97 7.36
C THR A 18 -4.09 -19.04 8.56
N PRO A 19 -4.81 -17.90 8.64
CA PRO A 19 -4.69 -16.97 9.75
C PRO A 19 -5.12 -17.58 11.08
N LEU A 20 -4.47 -17.15 12.16
CA LEU A 20 -4.99 -17.36 13.51
C LEU A 20 -6.36 -16.69 13.68
N PRO A 21 -7.28 -17.23 14.48
CA PRO A 21 -8.59 -16.63 14.69
C PRO A 21 -8.52 -15.17 15.16
N ALA A 22 -9.47 -14.34 14.71
CA ALA A 22 -9.57 -12.97 15.18
C ALA A 22 -9.98 -12.92 16.66
N THR A 23 -9.36 -12.02 17.41
CA THR A 23 -9.74 -11.76 18.81
C THR A 23 -10.87 -10.71 18.82
N ALA A 24 -11.97 -11.03 19.48
CA ALA A 24 -13.12 -10.13 19.53
C ALA A 24 -12.84 -8.87 20.37
N VAL A 25 -13.18 -7.72 19.81
CA VAL A 25 -13.18 -6.42 20.46
C VAL A 25 -14.34 -6.36 21.45
N LEU A 26 -14.04 -5.98 22.69
CA LEU A 26 -15.00 -5.81 23.77
C LEU A 26 -15.53 -4.37 23.82
N THR A 27 -16.69 -4.22 24.45
CA THR A 27 -17.32 -2.92 24.73
C THR A 27 -16.39 -2.02 25.52
N GLY A 28 -16.43 -0.71 25.23
CA GLY A 28 -15.57 0.30 25.85
C GLY A 28 -14.27 0.55 25.07
N SER A 29 -14.08 -0.11 23.93
CA SER A 29 -12.99 0.21 23.00
C SER A 29 -13.16 1.60 22.41
N THR A 30 -12.03 2.29 22.23
CA THR A 30 -11.92 3.60 21.60
C THR A 30 -10.97 3.49 20.41
N ALA A 31 -10.77 4.59 19.67
CA ALA A 31 -9.79 4.61 18.60
C ALA A 31 -8.34 4.39 19.12
N LEU A 32 -8.05 4.69 20.39
CA LEU A 32 -6.70 4.55 20.97
C LEU A 32 -6.53 3.32 21.85
N GLN A 33 -7.63 2.73 22.31
CA GLN A 33 -7.61 1.60 23.24
C GLN A 33 -8.55 0.52 22.75
N ILE A 34 -8.01 -0.67 22.50
CA ILE A 34 -8.80 -1.84 22.09
C ILE A 34 -8.92 -2.76 23.29
N ALA A 35 -10.13 -2.96 23.81
CA ALA A 35 -10.40 -3.92 24.87
C ALA A 35 -10.58 -5.32 24.26
N LEU A 36 -9.85 -6.33 24.78
CA LEU A 36 -9.89 -7.72 24.29
C LEU A 36 -10.21 -8.74 25.40
N GLY A 37 -10.05 -8.34 26.66
CA GLY A 37 -10.24 -9.20 27.83
C GLY A 37 -8.96 -9.91 28.27
N ALA A 38 -8.97 -10.46 29.48
CA ALA A 38 -7.79 -11.10 30.08
C ALA A 38 -7.35 -12.34 29.29
N GLY A 39 -6.04 -12.52 29.11
CA GLY A 39 -5.44 -13.64 28.36
C GLY A 39 -5.46 -13.45 26.83
N ALA A 40 -6.50 -12.83 26.28
CA ALA A 40 -6.58 -12.55 24.84
C ALA A 40 -5.49 -11.57 24.36
N VAL A 41 -5.10 -10.63 25.23
CA VAL A 41 -4.03 -9.66 24.97
C VAL A 41 -2.64 -10.32 24.87
N ASP A 42 -2.49 -11.57 25.32
CA ASP A 42 -1.20 -12.27 25.30
C ASP A 42 -0.78 -12.72 23.91
N ALA A 43 -1.72 -12.75 22.95
CA ALA A 43 -1.42 -12.95 21.53
C ALA A 43 -0.70 -11.76 20.88
N PHE A 44 -0.57 -10.64 21.59
CA PHE A 44 -0.01 -9.39 21.08
C PHE A 44 1.13 -8.87 21.97
N ALA A 45 2.04 -8.13 21.34
CA ALA A 45 3.16 -7.46 21.99
C ALA A 45 3.25 -5.98 21.58
N ALA A 46 3.94 -5.18 22.39
CA ALA A 46 4.32 -3.82 22.00
C ALA A 46 5.14 -3.86 20.70
N GLY A 47 4.83 -2.95 19.79
CA GLY A 47 5.41 -2.87 18.45
C GLY A 47 4.65 -3.64 17.37
N ASP A 48 3.73 -4.54 17.73
CA ASP A 48 2.91 -5.27 16.77
C ASP A 48 2.01 -4.33 15.97
N ILE A 49 1.78 -4.66 14.71
CA ILE A 49 0.73 -4.05 13.89
C ILE A 49 -0.51 -4.95 13.98
N VAL A 50 -1.68 -4.35 14.20
CA VAL A 50 -2.95 -5.05 14.25
C VAL A 50 -3.94 -4.48 13.25
N ALA A 51 -4.67 -5.36 12.57
CA ALA A 51 -5.82 -5.01 11.74
C ALA A 51 -7.10 -5.18 12.56
N VAL A 52 -7.97 -4.16 12.54
CA VAL A 52 -9.15 -4.08 13.40
C VAL A 52 -10.37 -3.76 12.56
N ASP A 53 -11.22 -4.75 12.34
CA ASP A 53 -12.42 -4.53 11.53
C ASP A 53 -13.51 -5.57 11.80
N SER A 54 -14.75 -5.21 11.45
CA SER A 54 -15.91 -6.08 11.49
C SER A 54 -15.83 -7.16 10.42
N ASP A 55 -16.35 -8.34 10.75
CA ASP A 55 -16.48 -9.41 9.76
C ASP A 55 -17.39 -9.00 8.62
N TYR A 56 -17.09 -9.53 7.43
CA TYR A 56 -17.89 -9.29 6.24
C TYR A 56 -19.33 -9.75 6.44
N GLN A 57 -20.30 -8.90 6.10
CA GLN A 57 -21.74 -9.12 6.28
C GLN A 57 -22.44 -9.44 4.95
N GLN A 58 -21.71 -10.00 3.98
CA GLN A 58 -22.23 -10.38 2.66
C GLN A 58 -22.74 -9.21 1.79
N GLN A 59 -22.21 -8.01 2.01
CA GLN A 59 -22.61 -6.80 1.31
C GLN A 59 -21.74 -6.49 0.07
N THR A 60 -22.36 -6.10 -1.04
CA THR A 60 -21.61 -5.50 -2.16
C THR A 60 -21.23 -4.04 -1.86
N GLY A 61 -20.29 -3.50 -2.63
CA GLY A 61 -19.80 -2.14 -2.50
C GLY A 61 -18.52 -2.02 -1.69
N TYR A 62 -18.26 -0.82 -1.17
CA TYR A 62 -17.07 -0.59 -0.35
C TYR A 62 -17.19 -1.25 1.02
N VAL A 63 -16.15 -1.99 1.40
CA VAL A 63 -16.02 -2.63 2.71
C VAL A 63 -14.92 -1.97 3.54
N GLY A 64 -14.96 -2.18 4.85
CA GLY A 64 -14.07 -1.56 5.84
C GLY A 64 -14.85 -0.59 6.75
N THR A 65 -14.64 -0.68 8.05
CA THR A 65 -15.36 0.16 9.03
C THR A 65 -14.68 1.52 9.15
N GLY A 66 -15.42 2.60 8.89
CA GLY A 66 -14.94 3.98 8.99
C GLY A 66 -14.04 4.45 7.84
N ILE A 67 -13.41 3.52 7.11
CA ILE A 67 -12.59 3.80 5.92
C ILE A 67 -12.88 2.75 4.85
N ALA A 68 -13.16 3.21 3.64
CA ALA A 68 -13.30 2.34 2.47
C ALA A 68 -11.96 1.68 2.13
N ALA A 69 -11.91 0.35 2.22
CA ALA A 69 -10.70 -0.45 2.06
C ALA A 69 -10.63 -1.16 0.70
N ALA A 70 -11.71 -1.84 0.32
CA ALA A 70 -11.83 -2.53 -0.95
C ALA A 70 -13.27 -2.45 -1.47
N TYR A 71 -13.46 -2.60 -2.77
CA TYR A 71 -14.77 -2.73 -3.39
C TYR A 71 -15.08 -4.21 -3.64
N VAL A 72 -16.25 -4.66 -3.19
CA VAL A 72 -16.74 -6.02 -3.41
C VAL A 72 -17.83 -5.98 -4.47
N ASN A 73 -17.54 -6.57 -5.63
CA ASN A 73 -18.50 -6.69 -6.73
C ASN A 73 -19.46 -7.86 -6.54
N ASP A 74 -18.96 -8.99 -6.02
CA ASP A 74 -19.73 -10.22 -5.77
C ASP A 74 -19.43 -10.75 -4.35
N PRO A 75 -20.44 -10.93 -3.47
CA PRO A 75 -20.24 -11.50 -2.15
C PRO A 75 -19.65 -12.92 -2.14
N ALA A 76 -19.86 -13.70 -3.21
CA ALA A 76 -19.32 -15.05 -3.34
C ALA A 76 -17.78 -15.06 -3.44
N ASP A 77 -17.17 -13.99 -3.94
CA ASP A 77 -15.71 -13.85 -4.05
C ASP A 77 -15.05 -13.70 -2.68
N VAL A 78 -15.77 -13.08 -1.74
CA VAL A 78 -15.30 -12.84 -0.37
C VAL A 78 -15.57 -14.01 0.56
N ASN A 79 -16.69 -14.74 0.36
CA ASN A 79 -17.13 -15.83 1.25
C ASN A 79 -16.14 -17.00 1.38
N ARG A 80 -15.09 -17.05 0.56
CA ARG A 80 -14.01 -18.04 0.68
C ARG A 80 -12.96 -17.68 1.73
N ASP A 81 -12.94 -16.44 2.22
CA ASP A 81 -12.00 -15.97 3.23
C ASP A 81 -12.71 -15.20 4.35
N ALA A 82 -12.95 -15.87 5.47
CA ALA A 82 -13.55 -15.27 6.66
C ALA A 82 -12.75 -14.07 7.21
N ASN A 83 -11.46 -13.95 6.88
CA ASN A 83 -10.60 -12.87 7.33
C ASN A 83 -10.40 -11.78 6.25
N TYR A 84 -11.13 -11.84 5.15
CA TYR A 84 -10.96 -10.96 4.00
C TYR A 84 -10.86 -9.48 4.39
N ILE A 85 -11.79 -9.00 5.21
CA ILE A 85 -11.82 -7.58 5.63
C ILE A 85 -10.51 -7.18 6.30
N ARG A 86 -9.99 -7.99 7.22
CA ARG A 86 -8.75 -7.68 7.95
C ARG A 86 -7.52 -7.78 7.06
N ARG A 87 -7.60 -8.52 5.96
CA ARG A 87 -6.57 -8.52 4.91
C ARG A 87 -6.59 -7.27 4.03
N VAL A 88 -7.73 -6.60 3.87
CA VAL A 88 -7.83 -5.43 2.99
C VAL A 88 -7.94 -4.10 3.75
N THR A 89 -8.31 -4.14 5.03
CA THR A 89 -8.60 -2.94 5.83
C THR A 89 -7.40 -2.01 5.98
N PHE A 90 -7.68 -0.71 5.96
CA PHE A 90 -6.75 0.35 6.35
C PHE A 90 -6.87 0.74 7.82
N ASN A 91 -7.79 0.10 8.57
CA ASN A 91 -7.92 0.34 9.99
C ASN A 91 -6.86 -0.46 10.78
N LEU A 92 -5.62 0.02 10.64
CA LEU A 92 -4.42 -0.55 11.23
C LEU A 92 -4.00 0.25 12.46
N GLY A 93 -3.57 -0.46 13.51
CA GLY A 93 -3.03 0.13 14.72
C GLY A 93 -1.66 -0.44 15.04
N ARG A 94 -0.72 0.42 15.47
CA ARG A 94 0.52 -0.05 16.09
C ARG A 94 0.34 -0.12 17.60
N VAL A 95 0.54 -1.28 18.20
CA VAL A 95 0.47 -1.46 19.65
C VAL A 95 1.64 -0.73 20.30
N ALA A 96 1.36 0.28 21.12
CA ALA A 96 2.36 0.98 21.92
C ALA A 96 2.66 0.20 23.20
N GLU A 97 1.61 -0.21 23.90
CA GLU A 97 1.69 -1.00 25.13
C GLU A 97 0.42 -1.84 25.31
N LYS A 98 0.45 -2.74 26.29
CA LYS A 98 -0.70 -3.56 26.65
C LYS A 98 -0.91 -3.61 28.15
N THR A 99 -2.16 -3.70 28.56
CA THR A 99 -2.55 -4.06 29.92
C THR A 99 -2.97 -5.53 29.96
N VAL A 100 -3.46 -5.96 31.12
CA VAL A 100 -4.05 -7.29 31.27
C VAL A 100 -5.24 -7.51 30.33
N THR A 101 -5.94 -6.45 29.91
CA THR A 101 -7.22 -6.56 29.18
C THR A 101 -7.31 -5.72 27.90
N SER A 102 -6.35 -4.84 27.63
CA SER A 102 -6.41 -3.91 26.51
C SER A 102 -5.08 -3.71 25.80
N LEU A 103 -5.17 -3.39 24.52
CA LEU A 103 -4.08 -2.84 23.73
C LEU A 103 -4.22 -1.32 23.67
N TYR A 104 -3.15 -0.61 23.97
CA TYR A 104 -3.04 0.83 23.70
C TYR A 104 -2.27 1.03 22.41
N LEU A 105 -2.82 1.84 21.51
CA LEU A 105 -2.23 2.10 20.21
C LEU A 105 -1.36 3.37 20.26
N ALA A 106 -0.30 3.37 19.47
CA ALA A 106 0.59 4.53 19.33
C ALA A 106 -0.13 5.74 18.72
N GLN A 107 -1.17 5.49 17.92
CA GLN A 107 -2.01 6.49 17.28
C GLN A 107 -3.45 5.99 17.21
N PRO A 108 -4.45 6.89 17.16
CA PRO A 108 -5.84 6.50 17.00
C PRO A 108 -6.05 5.73 15.69
N LEU A 109 -6.88 4.68 15.74
CA LEU A 109 -7.42 4.01 14.57
C LEU A 109 -8.09 5.03 13.64
N LEU A 110 -7.69 5.00 12.38
CA LEU A 110 -8.19 5.93 11.36
C LEU A 110 -9.71 5.75 11.13
N GLY A 111 -10.24 4.54 11.30
CA GLY A 111 -11.67 4.23 11.20
C GLY A 111 -12.47 4.61 12.45
N GLY A 112 -11.84 5.19 13.47
CA GLY A 112 -12.46 5.55 14.74
C GLY A 112 -12.54 4.39 15.72
N ALA A 113 -13.45 4.50 16.68
CA ALA A 113 -13.64 3.47 17.70
C ALA A 113 -14.24 2.20 17.06
N PRO A 114 -13.60 1.03 17.22
CA PRO A 114 -14.10 -0.20 16.64
C PRO A 114 -15.38 -0.66 17.36
N PRO A 115 -16.39 -1.15 16.64
CA PRO A 115 -17.61 -1.65 17.26
C PRO A 115 -17.33 -2.93 18.08
N THR A 116 -18.13 -3.15 19.12
CA THR A 116 -18.08 -4.41 19.88
C THR A 116 -18.30 -5.60 18.94
N GLY A 117 -17.47 -6.63 19.09
CA GLY A 117 -17.50 -7.82 18.23
C GLY A 117 -16.73 -7.66 16.91
N ALA A 118 -16.14 -6.49 16.62
CA ALA A 118 -15.10 -6.41 15.60
C ALA A 118 -13.95 -7.36 15.94
N GLY A 119 -13.18 -7.79 14.96
CA GLY A 119 -12.06 -8.70 15.17
C GLY A 119 -10.72 -8.01 15.01
N VAL A 120 -9.79 -8.36 15.89
CA VAL A 120 -8.41 -7.87 15.91
C VAL A 120 -7.48 -9.03 15.57
N GLN A 121 -6.61 -8.82 14.59
CA GLN A 121 -5.59 -9.78 14.18
C GLN A 121 -4.25 -9.11 13.98
N LYS A 122 -3.19 -9.82 14.35
CA LYS A 122 -1.81 -9.37 14.15
C LYS A 122 -1.46 -9.41 12.66
N VAL A 123 -0.83 -8.36 12.16
CA VAL A 123 -0.27 -8.24 10.82
C VAL A 123 1.23 -8.46 10.90
N VAL A 124 1.74 -9.40 10.10
CA VAL A 124 3.16 -9.80 10.12
C VAL A 124 3.93 -9.31 8.89
N ALA A 125 3.21 -8.99 7.81
CA ALA A 125 3.78 -8.42 6.60
C ALA A 125 2.69 -7.73 5.78
N PHE A 126 3.12 -7.02 4.75
CA PHE A 126 2.25 -6.51 3.71
C PHE A 126 2.67 -7.15 2.39
N VAL A 127 1.69 -7.62 1.62
CA VAL A 127 1.92 -8.16 0.29
C VAL A 127 1.08 -7.42 -0.71
N ASP A 128 1.64 -7.25 -1.89
CA ASP A 128 0.93 -6.76 -3.05
C ASP A 128 0.26 -7.94 -3.74
N ARG A 129 -1.02 -8.18 -3.39
CA ARG A 129 -1.82 -9.29 -3.93
C ARG A 129 -3.21 -8.77 -4.26
N GLU A 130 -3.71 -9.24 -5.39
CA GLU A 130 -5.05 -8.98 -5.92
C GLU A 130 -6.13 -9.33 -4.88
N GLY A 131 -7.01 -8.37 -4.60
CA GLY A 131 -8.04 -8.46 -3.54
C GLY A 131 -8.52 -7.10 -3.05
N GLY A 132 -7.75 -6.04 -3.29
CA GLY A 132 -8.27 -4.70 -3.53
C GLY A 132 -7.60 -4.27 -4.81
N SER A 133 -8.35 -4.13 -5.90
CA SER A 133 -7.80 -3.83 -7.23
C SER A 133 -7.23 -2.41 -7.28
N PHE A 134 -6.04 -2.25 -6.70
CA PHE A 134 -5.17 -1.10 -6.90
C PHE A 134 -4.18 -1.51 -7.98
N PHE A 135 -4.45 -1.12 -9.23
CA PHE A 135 -3.37 -1.05 -10.19
C PHE A 135 -2.43 0.04 -9.70
N GLN A 136 -1.24 -0.35 -9.25
CA GLN A 136 -0.19 0.63 -8.94
C GLN A 136 0.23 1.27 -10.26
N GLU A 137 -0.39 2.39 -10.57
CA GLU A 137 0.04 3.26 -11.63
C GLU A 137 1.06 4.26 -11.07
N TRP A 138 2.17 4.40 -11.77
CA TRP A 138 3.23 5.32 -11.41
C TRP A 138 3.10 6.56 -12.29
N ALA A 139 3.33 7.73 -11.71
CA ALA A 139 3.46 8.98 -12.44
C ALA A 139 4.72 9.70 -11.96
N ALA A 140 5.32 10.52 -12.82
CA ALA A 140 6.45 11.37 -12.43
C ALA A 140 6.21 12.82 -12.81
N LEU A 141 6.65 13.71 -11.93
CA LEU A 141 6.73 15.14 -12.17
C LEU A 141 8.19 15.57 -11.99
N PHE A 142 8.81 16.04 -13.06
CA PHE A 142 10.12 16.67 -13.01
C PHE A 142 9.97 18.17 -13.13
N ILE A 143 10.63 18.91 -12.24
CA ILE A 143 10.63 20.37 -12.23
C ILE A 143 12.06 20.82 -12.49
N ALA A 144 12.26 21.55 -13.57
CA ALA A 144 13.51 22.23 -13.87
C ALA A 144 13.33 23.72 -13.61
N GLU A 145 14.12 24.28 -12.70
CA GLU A 145 14.16 25.71 -12.45
C GLU A 145 15.04 26.39 -13.51
N GLU A 146 14.56 27.50 -14.05
CA GLU A 146 15.31 28.35 -14.95
C GLU A 146 16.08 29.41 -14.16
N GLU A 147 17.20 29.89 -14.70
CA GLU A 147 17.97 31.00 -14.13
C GLU A 147 17.14 32.28 -13.96
N SER A 148 16.11 32.48 -14.80
CA SER A 148 15.16 33.59 -14.69
C SER A 148 14.25 33.53 -13.46
N GLY A 149 14.21 32.38 -12.76
CA GLY A 149 13.25 32.07 -11.69
C GLY A 149 11.93 31.46 -12.19
N GLY A 150 11.80 31.22 -13.50
CA GLY A 150 10.73 30.40 -14.08
C GLY A 150 10.93 28.90 -13.81
N ARG A 151 9.91 28.09 -14.12
CA ARG A 151 9.97 26.62 -13.97
C ARG A 151 9.34 25.90 -15.15
N VAL A 152 10.01 24.87 -15.64
CA VAL A 152 9.44 23.93 -16.61
C VAL A 152 9.09 22.63 -15.87
N CYS A 153 7.84 22.22 -15.99
CA CYS A 153 7.31 20.99 -15.43
C CYS A 153 7.13 19.95 -16.53
N PHE A 154 7.67 18.75 -16.32
CA PHE A 154 7.46 17.57 -17.16
C PHE A 154 6.65 16.55 -16.39
N HIS A 155 5.42 16.31 -16.80
CA HIS A 155 4.52 15.36 -16.17
C HIS A 155 4.36 14.11 -17.05
N TYR A 156 4.72 12.95 -16.52
CA TYR A 156 4.52 11.64 -17.12
C TYR A 156 3.34 10.96 -16.41
N PRO A 157 2.15 10.92 -17.01
CA PRO A 157 0.92 10.48 -16.35
C PRO A 157 0.88 8.97 -16.10
N ARG A 158 1.58 8.17 -16.91
CA ARG A 158 1.67 6.71 -16.75
C ARG A 158 3.09 6.23 -16.92
N LEU A 159 3.56 5.50 -15.93
CA LEU A 159 4.86 4.87 -15.88
C LEU A 159 4.67 3.39 -15.53
N SER A 160 5.47 2.53 -16.16
CA SER A 160 5.55 1.12 -15.83
C SER A 160 6.93 0.80 -15.26
N PRO A 161 7.03 0.03 -14.15
CA PRO A 161 8.31 -0.50 -13.70
C PRO A 161 9.00 -1.26 -14.83
N THR A 162 10.24 -0.89 -15.14
CA THR A 162 11.00 -1.58 -16.20
C THR A 162 11.48 -2.94 -15.70
N THR A 163 11.17 -4.01 -16.44
CA THR A 163 11.57 -5.38 -16.10
C THR A 163 13.01 -5.70 -16.51
N SER A 164 13.50 -5.10 -17.60
CA SER A 164 14.89 -5.03 -18.09
C SER A 164 14.84 -4.63 -19.56
N MET A 165 15.72 -3.74 -20.05
CA MET A 165 15.84 -3.50 -21.49
C MET A 165 16.71 -4.61 -22.11
N PRO A 166 16.20 -5.43 -23.04
CA PRO A 166 17.05 -6.38 -23.76
C PRO A 166 18.08 -5.60 -24.61
N ALA A 167 19.31 -6.12 -24.68
CA ALA A 167 20.43 -5.50 -25.38
C ALA A 167 20.16 -5.20 -26.88
N ASN A 168 19.09 -5.77 -27.46
CA ASN A 168 18.74 -5.63 -28.87
C ASN A 168 17.85 -4.41 -29.19
N MET A 169 17.40 -3.61 -28.20
CA MET A 169 16.69 -2.35 -28.44
C MET A 169 17.62 -1.13 -28.58
N SER A 170 18.94 -1.33 -28.71
CA SER A 170 19.90 -0.25 -28.96
C SER A 170 19.97 0.19 -30.44
N SER A 171 18.95 -0.08 -31.26
CA SER A 171 19.00 0.15 -32.72
C SER A 171 18.74 1.61 -33.15
N GLY A 172 18.75 2.56 -32.22
CA GLY A 172 18.73 3.99 -32.54
C GLY A 172 20.16 4.54 -32.66
N THR A 173 20.62 4.77 -33.88
CA THR A 173 21.88 5.48 -34.16
C THR A 173 21.87 6.88 -33.54
N GLY A 174 22.49 7.06 -32.37
CA GLY A 174 22.79 8.41 -31.87
C GLY A 174 22.78 8.64 -30.36
N MET A 175 22.28 7.74 -29.54
CA MET A 175 22.43 7.86 -28.08
C MET A 175 23.38 6.79 -27.56
N ALA A 176 24.54 7.23 -27.10
CA ALA A 176 25.54 6.40 -26.41
C ALA A 176 24.82 5.41 -25.49
N ALA A 177 25.06 4.11 -25.72
CA ALA A 177 24.53 2.96 -24.99
C ALA A 177 23.85 3.38 -23.68
N ALA A 178 22.54 3.69 -23.75
CA ALA A 178 21.76 3.98 -22.56
C ALA A 178 22.00 2.79 -21.63
N LYS A 179 22.59 3.04 -20.45
CA LYS A 179 22.97 2.00 -19.51
C LYS A 179 21.81 1.01 -19.43
N LEU A 180 22.06 -0.22 -19.88
CA LEU A 180 21.08 -1.29 -19.85
C LEU A 180 20.62 -1.43 -18.40
N PHE A 181 19.37 -1.04 -18.12
CA PHE A 181 18.82 -1.16 -16.79
C PHE A 181 18.45 -2.64 -16.56
N SER A 182 19.04 -3.23 -15.52
CA SER A 182 18.74 -4.60 -15.09
C SER A 182 17.71 -4.57 -13.96
N ARG A 183 16.82 -5.56 -13.91
CA ARG A 183 15.90 -5.76 -12.78
C ARG A 183 16.69 -5.78 -11.46
N GLU A 184 16.14 -5.19 -10.40
CA GLU A 184 16.69 -5.42 -9.05
C GLU A 184 16.61 -6.93 -8.73
N GLU A 185 17.77 -7.53 -8.44
CA GLU A 185 17.87 -8.93 -8.04
C GLU A 185 17.83 -9.05 -6.52
N GLN A 186 17.21 -10.13 -6.04
CA GLN A 186 17.21 -10.46 -4.62
C GLN A 186 18.65 -10.77 -4.17
N THR A 187 19.27 -9.82 -3.48
CA THR A 187 20.59 -10.02 -2.88
C THR A 187 20.44 -10.22 -1.38
N GLN A 188 20.99 -11.33 -0.85
CA GLN A 188 21.03 -11.53 0.59
C GLN A 188 22.00 -10.52 1.22
N ILE A 189 21.46 -9.54 1.93
CA ILE A 189 22.28 -8.52 2.59
C ILE A 189 22.78 -9.10 3.92
N ALA A 190 24.10 -9.17 4.07
CA ALA A 190 24.72 -9.54 5.33
C ALA A 190 24.39 -8.50 6.41
N LYS A 191 23.95 -8.96 7.58
CA LYS A 191 23.71 -8.08 8.74
C LYS A 191 25.05 -7.54 9.27
N PRO A 192 25.08 -6.34 9.89
CA PRO A 192 23.98 -5.40 10.06
C PRO A 192 23.81 -4.46 8.86
N VAL A 193 22.58 -4.30 8.38
CA VAL A 193 22.27 -3.35 7.30
C VAL A 193 22.16 -1.95 7.92
N THR A 194 23.02 -1.02 7.49
CA THR A 194 23.07 0.34 8.04
C THR A 194 22.38 1.38 7.16
N ALA A 195 22.27 1.16 5.85
CA ALA A 195 21.44 1.95 4.94
C ALA A 195 21.14 1.18 3.64
N LEU A 196 19.95 1.41 3.07
CA LEU A 196 19.50 0.88 1.77
C LEU A 196 19.20 2.07 0.86
N THR A 197 19.79 2.11 -0.34
CA THR A 197 19.38 3.02 -1.40
C THR A 197 18.46 2.26 -2.34
N LEU A 198 17.17 2.61 -2.36
CA LEU A 198 16.20 2.02 -3.28
C LEU A 198 16.41 2.63 -4.67
N HIS A 199 16.56 1.81 -5.72
CA HIS A 199 16.75 2.26 -7.08
C HIS A 199 15.68 1.68 -8.01
N ALA A 200 14.70 2.51 -8.38
CA ALA A 200 13.66 2.12 -9.30
C ALA A 200 13.87 2.77 -10.68
N ALA A 201 13.66 1.99 -11.74
CA ALA A 201 13.68 2.45 -13.13
C ALA A 201 12.29 2.26 -13.77
N PHE A 202 11.82 3.30 -14.46
CA PHE A 202 10.49 3.32 -15.05
C PHE A 202 10.55 3.66 -16.54
N VAL A 203 9.64 3.07 -17.31
CA VAL A 203 9.40 3.43 -18.71
C VAL A 203 8.13 4.26 -18.80
N ALA A 204 8.18 5.36 -19.55
CA ALA A 204 7.00 6.17 -19.83
C ALA A 204 6.05 5.41 -20.75
N MET A 205 4.78 5.35 -20.34
CA MET A 205 3.73 4.65 -21.06
C MET A 205 2.80 5.67 -21.74
N PRO A 206 2.26 5.35 -22.92
CA PRO A 206 1.25 6.19 -23.57
C PRO A 206 0.02 6.39 -22.68
N HIS A 207 -0.48 7.61 -22.65
CA HIS A 207 -1.73 8.00 -21.99
C HIS A 207 -2.63 8.71 -23.00
N THR A 208 -3.92 8.39 -22.99
CA THR A 208 -4.91 9.06 -23.85
C THR A 208 -5.42 10.28 -23.12
N ASP A 209 -5.16 11.46 -23.68
CA ASP A 209 -5.63 12.73 -23.17
C ASP A 209 -7.17 12.81 -23.23
N GLU A 210 -7.82 13.18 -22.13
CA GLU A 210 -9.28 13.26 -22.08
C GLU A 210 -9.86 14.50 -22.79
N ASN A 211 -9.05 15.53 -23.03
CA ASN A 211 -9.47 16.78 -23.64
C ASN A 211 -9.64 16.66 -25.17
N ASP A 212 -8.71 15.98 -25.84
CA ASP A 212 -8.71 15.83 -27.31
C ASP A 212 -8.60 14.38 -27.82
N ARG A 213 -8.44 13.41 -26.92
CA ARG A 213 -8.23 11.97 -27.23
C ARG A 213 -6.91 11.66 -27.90
N GLU A 214 -5.95 12.58 -27.88
CA GLU A 214 -4.62 12.32 -28.42
C GLU A 214 -3.80 11.44 -27.46
N THR A 215 -2.81 10.75 -28.01
CA THR A 215 -1.91 9.91 -27.22
C THR A 215 -0.65 10.69 -26.85
N VAL A 216 -0.45 10.91 -25.56
CA VAL A 216 0.69 11.65 -25.03
C VAL A 216 1.57 10.76 -24.15
N LEU A 217 2.87 11.04 -24.16
CA LEU A 217 3.84 10.43 -23.23
C LEU A 217 4.21 11.38 -22.10
N CYS A 218 4.16 12.69 -22.35
CA CYS A 218 4.60 13.71 -21.41
C CYS A 218 3.86 15.01 -21.65
N TYR A 219 3.31 15.58 -20.59
CA TYR A 219 2.83 16.95 -20.56
C TYR A 219 3.97 17.88 -20.18
N ARG A 220 4.06 19.02 -20.88
CA ARG A 220 5.02 20.08 -20.58
C ARG A 220 4.26 21.35 -20.24
N SER A 221 4.61 21.93 -19.11
CA SER A 221 4.03 23.20 -18.66
C SER A 221 5.15 24.13 -18.25
N TYR A 222 4.99 25.42 -18.59
CA TYR A 222 5.91 26.46 -18.18
C TYR A 222 5.20 27.41 -17.22
N PHE A 223 5.83 27.62 -16.07
CA PHE A 223 5.42 28.61 -15.09
C PHE A 223 6.41 29.77 -15.15
N PRO A 224 5.98 30.96 -15.61
CA PRO A 224 6.88 32.09 -15.72
C PRO A 224 7.40 32.56 -14.35
N ALA A 225 8.55 33.22 -14.36
CA ALA A 225 9.06 33.90 -13.18
C ALA A 225 8.04 34.92 -12.64
N ARG A 226 8.06 35.16 -11.31
CA ARG A 226 7.08 35.99 -10.58
C ARG A 226 6.87 37.41 -11.16
N MET A 227 7.83 37.93 -11.94
CA MET A 227 7.80 39.27 -12.54
C MET A 227 7.94 39.26 -14.07
N ALA A 228 7.78 38.10 -14.73
CA ALA A 228 7.83 38.04 -16.18
C ALA A 228 6.68 38.86 -16.77
N SER A 229 6.97 39.69 -17.78
CA SER A 229 6.03 40.61 -18.42
C SER A 229 5.00 39.92 -19.33
N VAL A 230 4.87 38.60 -19.25
CA VAL A 230 4.04 37.81 -20.17
C VAL A 230 2.97 37.06 -19.38
N TYR A 231 1.73 37.50 -19.59
CA TYR A 231 0.62 36.65 -20.04
C TYR A 231 0.22 37.14 -21.42
#